data_AF-A0A517ZPE2-F1
#
_entry.id   AF-A0A517ZPE2-F1
#
_cell.length_a   1.000
_cell.length_b   1.000
_cell.length_c   1.000
_cell.angle_alpha   90.00
_cell.angle_beta   90.00
_cell.angle_gamma   90.00
#
_symmetry.space_group_name_H-M   'P 1'
#
loop_
_entity.id
_entity.type
_entity.pdbx_description
1 polymer ?
#
loop_
_entity_poly.entity_id
_entity_poly.type
_entity_poly.pdbx_seq_one_letter_code
_entity_poly.pdbx_strand_id
1 'polypeptide(L)'
;MEPTPCDIVLDIGGEGRHAQAWNVNRCRTQTLGRHAGEPIPRLIVARADALPFADNCVKSLIVERTPLTRAAARELSRVIQPAGQIVLRHVPLADRDRHEPTLAILGGKAQQRTTKIYGQPVLETKIQFSENVPPPQLPSTEASP
;
A
#
# COMPACT_ATOMS: atom_id res chain seq x y z
N MET A 1 -28.61 1.96 -8.41
CA MET A 1 -27.55 3.00 -8.44
C MET A 1 -26.28 2.27 -8.10
N GLU A 2 -25.42 1.97 -9.08
CA GLU A 2 -24.14 1.32 -8.77
C GLU A 2 -23.29 2.27 -7.93
N PRO A 3 -22.62 1.81 -6.87
CA PRO A 3 -21.77 2.66 -6.07
C PRO A 3 -20.69 3.27 -6.98
N THR A 4 -20.60 4.60 -7.01
CA THR A 4 -19.54 5.31 -7.73
C THR A 4 -18.20 4.80 -7.20
N PRO A 5 -17.27 4.34 -8.06
CA PRO A 5 -15.97 3.87 -7.62
C PRO A 5 -15.30 4.98 -6.79
N CYS A 6 -14.92 4.63 -5.57
CA CYS A 6 -14.36 5.57 -4.63
C CYS A 6 -12.92 5.88 -5.07
N ASP A 7 -12.67 7.10 -5.56
CA ASP A 7 -11.35 7.55 -6.00
C ASP A 7 -10.41 7.86 -4.79
N ILE A 8 -10.41 6.97 -3.78
CA ILE A 8 -9.56 7.12 -2.60
C ILE A 8 -8.12 6.80 -2.98
N VAL A 9 -7.23 7.75 -2.69
CA VAL A 9 -5.77 7.56 -2.72
C VAL A 9 -5.25 7.59 -1.28
N LEU A 10 -4.53 6.55 -0.88
CA LEU A 10 -3.89 6.46 0.44
C LEU A 10 -2.37 6.53 0.31
N ASP A 11 -1.73 7.27 1.21
CA ASP A 11 -0.28 7.37 1.35
C ASP A 11 0.13 6.90 2.76
N ILE A 12 0.51 5.63 2.86
CA ILE A 12 0.86 4.95 4.11
C ILE A 12 2.32 5.22 4.41
N GLY A 13 2.59 5.83 5.57
CA GLY A 13 3.90 6.38 5.92
C GLY A 13 4.21 7.73 5.26
N GLY A 14 3.20 8.31 4.60
CA GLY A 14 3.26 9.60 3.92
C GLY A 14 3.32 10.80 4.86
N GLU A 15 3.75 11.94 4.33
CA GLU A 15 3.83 13.21 5.07
C GLU A 15 3.14 14.36 4.31
N GLY A 16 2.20 14.06 3.42
CA GLY A 16 1.45 15.08 2.68
C GLY A 16 2.06 15.54 1.37
N ARG A 17 3.05 14.81 0.84
CA ARG A 17 3.66 15.11 -0.47
C ARG A 17 2.74 14.80 -1.65
N HIS A 18 1.80 13.89 -1.44
CA HIS A 18 0.74 13.56 -2.39
C HIS A 18 -0.52 14.34 -2.00
N ALA A 19 -0.73 15.51 -2.59
CA ALA A 19 -1.78 16.47 -2.20
C ALA A 19 -3.21 15.90 -2.21
N GLN A 20 -3.47 14.89 -3.03
CA GLN A 20 -4.76 14.23 -3.13
C GLN A 20 -4.93 13.05 -2.16
N ALA A 21 -3.84 12.56 -1.55
CA ALA A 21 -3.86 11.36 -0.73
C ALA A 21 -4.29 11.66 0.72
N TRP A 22 -4.98 10.70 1.33
CA TRP A 22 -5.08 10.62 2.78
C TRP A 22 -3.81 9.95 3.33
N ASN A 23 -3.14 10.59 4.27
CA ASN A 23 -1.90 10.08 4.85
C ASN A 23 -2.23 9.16 6.02
N VAL A 24 -1.63 7.97 6.06
CA VAL A 24 -1.85 7.01 7.15
C VAL A 24 -0.57 6.83 7.95
N ASN A 25 -0.59 7.21 9.23
CA ASN A 25 0.52 7.01 10.16
C ASN A 25 0.02 6.67 11.56
N ARG A 26 0.61 5.67 12.21
CA ARG A 26 0.24 5.27 13.58
C ARG A 26 0.68 6.29 14.63
N CYS A 27 1.95 6.71 14.56
CA CYS A 27 2.59 7.49 15.62
C CYS A 27 3.02 8.89 15.15
N ARG A 28 3.20 9.08 13.85
CA ARG A 28 3.71 10.33 13.29
C ARG A 28 2.55 11.25 12.96
N THR A 29 2.52 12.42 13.59
CA THR A 29 1.48 13.43 13.38
C THR A 29 2.01 14.69 12.69
N GLN A 30 3.34 14.83 12.60
CA GLN A 30 4.03 15.96 12.01
C GLN A 30 4.97 15.52 10.87
N THR A 31 5.14 16.40 9.88
CA THR A 31 5.97 16.18 8.70
C THR A 31 7.47 16.15 9.05
N LEU A 32 8.29 15.64 8.14
CA LEU A 32 9.75 15.70 8.19
C LEU A 32 10.34 16.44 6.99
N GLY A 33 11.63 16.75 7.07
CA GLY A 33 12.39 17.38 5.99
C GLY A 33 12.12 18.89 5.94
N ARG A 34 11.90 19.42 4.74
CA ARG A 34 11.79 20.87 4.51
C ARG A 34 10.67 21.56 5.30
N HIS A 35 9.60 20.82 5.61
CA HIS A 35 8.41 21.32 6.31
C HIS A 35 8.33 20.84 7.77
N ALA A 36 9.43 20.34 8.32
CA ALA A 36 9.42 19.62 9.59
C ALA A 36 8.71 20.39 10.73
N GLY A 37 7.84 19.66 11.45
CA GLY A 37 7.05 20.20 12.56
C GLY A 37 5.64 20.65 12.16
N GLU A 38 5.36 20.81 10.87
CA GLU A 38 4.00 21.07 10.38
C GLU A 38 3.09 19.84 10.57
N PRO A 39 1.79 20.00 10.83
CA PRO A 39 0.84 18.88 10.86
C PRO A 39 0.78 18.15 9.51
N ILE A 40 0.71 16.82 9.54
CA ILE A 40 0.49 16.03 8.32
C ILE A 40 -0.93 16.29 7.79
N PRO A 41 -1.11 16.75 6.54
CA PRO A 41 -2.44 17.01 5.99
C PRO A 41 -3.21 15.70 5.76
N ARG A 42 -4.54 15.73 5.97
CA ARG A 42 -5.42 14.56 5.75
C ARG A 42 -4.93 13.31 6.48
N LEU A 43 -4.40 13.49 7.70
CA LEU A 43 -3.87 12.40 8.51
C LEU A 43 -4.99 11.52 9.06
N ILE A 44 -4.85 10.22 8.83
CA ILE A 44 -5.61 9.16 9.48
C ILE A 44 -4.64 8.43 10.41
N VAL A 45 -4.96 8.43 11.70
CA VAL A 45 -4.15 7.74 12.70
C VAL A 45 -4.55 6.26 12.73
N ALA A 46 -3.82 5.44 11.98
CA ALA A 46 -4.06 4.01 11.87
C ALA A 46 -2.78 3.21 11.59
N ARG A 47 -2.87 1.88 11.68
CA ARG A 47 -1.78 0.98 11.32
C ARG A 47 -1.96 0.47 9.90
N ALA A 48 -0.87 0.21 9.21
CA ALA A 48 -0.91 -0.37 7.86
C ALA A 48 -1.50 -1.80 7.81
N ASP A 49 -1.55 -2.48 8.95
CA ASP A 49 -2.16 -3.81 9.13
C ASP A 49 -3.56 -3.75 9.77
N ALA A 50 -4.15 -2.56 9.90
CA ALA A 50 -5.50 -2.33 10.42
C ALA A 50 -6.01 -0.97 9.92
N LEU A 51 -6.33 -0.91 8.63
CA LEU A 51 -6.80 0.28 7.93
C LEU A 51 -8.32 0.47 8.17
N PRO A 52 -8.78 1.67 8.53
CA PRO A 52 -10.19 1.94 8.85
C PRO A 52 -11.03 2.16 7.57
N PHE A 53 -10.85 1.27 6.60
CA PHE A 53 -11.47 1.32 5.28
C PHE A 53 -12.22 0.02 5.01
N ALA A 54 -13.34 0.13 4.29
CA ALA A 54 -14.07 -1.04 3.82
C ALA A 54 -13.24 -1.82 2.78
N ASP A 55 -13.66 -3.05 2.53
CA ASP A 55 -13.05 -3.88 1.50
C ASP A 55 -13.22 -3.21 0.12
N ASN A 56 -12.21 -3.36 -0.75
CA ASN A 56 -12.25 -2.94 -2.15
C ASN A 56 -12.62 -1.47 -2.41
N CYS A 57 -12.33 -0.55 -1.48
CA CYS A 57 -12.72 0.87 -1.61
C CYS A 57 -11.57 1.82 -1.96
N VAL A 58 -10.33 1.35 -2.01
CA VAL A 58 -9.15 2.17 -2.28
C VAL A 58 -8.68 1.97 -3.71
N LYS A 59 -8.62 3.05 -4.50
CA LYS A 59 -8.15 3.02 -5.88
C LYS A 59 -6.64 2.92 -6.00
N SER A 60 -5.92 3.64 -5.15
CA SER A 60 -4.47 3.72 -5.22
C SER A 60 -3.87 3.75 -3.83
N LEU A 61 -2.87 2.90 -3.59
CA LEU A 61 -2.07 2.88 -2.38
C LEU A 61 -0.63 3.26 -2.72
N ILE A 62 -0.06 4.17 -1.96
CA ILE A 62 1.37 4.45 -1.90
C ILE A 62 1.83 3.98 -0.53
N VAL A 63 2.83 3.11 -0.48
CA VAL A 63 3.36 2.57 0.77
C VAL A 63 4.83 2.90 0.84
N GLU A 64 5.17 3.80 1.74
CA GLU A 64 6.52 4.26 1.98
C GLU A 64 6.85 4.24 3.46
N ARG A 65 8.15 4.14 3.80
CA ARG A 65 8.66 4.33 5.17
C ARG A 65 7.95 3.51 6.26
N THR A 66 7.29 2.42 5.86
CA THR A 66 6.43 1.59 6.70
C THR A 66 6.89 0.14 6.58
N PRO A 67 6.95 -0.64 7.67
CA PRO A 67 7.26 -2.06 7.58
C PRO A 67 6.27 -2.81 6.68
N LEU A 68 6.78 -3.56 5.71
CA LEU A 68 5.99 -4.43 4.84
C LEU A 68 5.85 -5.81 5.47
N THR A 69 5.01 -5.91 6.50
CA THR A 69 4.69 -7.20 7.13
C THR A 69 3.68 -7.97 6.28
N ARG A 70 3.58 -9.29 6.48
CA ARG A 70 2.54 -10.11 5.82
C ARG A 70 1.12 -9.65 6.19
N ALA A 71 0.93 -9.20 7.43
CA ALA A 71 -0.34 -8.66 7.89
C ALA A 71 -0.70 -7.36 7.15
N ALA A 72 0.27 -6.46 6.99
CA ALA A 72 0.09 -5.26 6.17
C ALA A 72 -0.23 -5.63 4.72
N ALA A 73 0.50 -6.57 4.11
CA ALA A 73 0.23 -7.00 2.73
C ALA A 73 -1.20 -7.54 2.53
N ARG A 74 -1.71 -8.34 3.48
CA ARG A 74 -3.11 -8.82 3.46
C ARG A 74 -4.11 -7.67 3.59
N GLU A 75 -3.82 -6.71 4.47
CA GLU A 75 -4.69 -5.55 4.66
C GLU A 75 -4.73 -4.65 3.43
N LEU A 76 -3.58 -4.43 2.78
CA LEU A 76 -3.51 -3.72 1.49
C LEU A 76 -4.34 -4.45 0.42
N SER A 77 -4.26 -5.78 0.36
CA SER A 77 -5.07 -6.59 -0.55
C SER A 77 -6.56 -6.51 -0.26
N ARG A 78 -6.96 -6.37 1.01
CA ARG A 78 -8.37 -6.26 1.41
C ARG A 78 -8.98 -4.95 0.95
N VAL A 79 -8.26 -3.84 1.13
CA VAL A 79 -8.82 -2.50 0.89
C VAL A 79 -8.69 -2.05 -0.56
N ILE A 80 -7.71 -2.56 -1.32
CA ILE A 80 -7.53 -2.16 -2.72
C ILE A 80 -8.70 -2.66 -3.58
N GLN A 81 -9.26 -1.79 -4.42
CA GLN A 81 -10.33 -2.16 -5.34
C GLN A 81 -9.83 -3.09 -6.46
N PRO A 82 -10.73 -3.86 -7.11
CA PRO A 82 -10.45 -4.48 -8.41
C PRO A 82 -9.92 -3.43 -9.41
N ALA A 83 -8.90 -3.79 -10.18
CA ALA A 83 -8.18 -2.86 -11.06
C ALA A 83 -7.53 -1.64 -10.36
N GLY A 84 -7.36 -1.68 -9.04
CA GLY A 84 -6.55 -0.70 -8.32
C GLY A 84 -5.06 -0.82 -8.59
N GLN A 85 -4.28 0.07 -7.98
CA GLN A 85 -2.83 0.04 -8.06
C GLN A 85 -2.17 0.21 -6.68
N ILE A 86 -1.03 -0.44 -6.50
CA ILE A 86 -0.18 -0.29 -5.32
C ILE A 86 1.23 0.15 -5.77
N VAL A 87 1.78 1.15 -5.10
CA VAL A 87 3.17 1.60 -5.29
C VAL A 87 3.93 1.41 -3.98
N LEU A 88 4.90 0.50 -3.97
CA LEU A 88 5.79 0.26 -2.83
C LEU A 88 7.07 1.07 -3.03
N ARG A 89 7.47 1.86 -2.03
CA ARG A 89 8.68 2.69 -2.07
C ARG A 89 9.50 2.55 -0.82
N HIS A 90 10.69 1.96 -0.97
CA HIS A 90 11.57 1.74 0.17
C HIS A 90 13.04 1.84 -0.21
N VAL A 91 13.88 2.11 0.78
CA VAL A 91 15.34 2.01 0.61
C VAL A 91 15.69 0.58 0.20
N PRO A 92 16.48 0.40 -0.88
CA PRO A 92 16.93 -0.93 -1.31
C PRO A 92 17.81 -1.57 -0.23
N LEU A 93 17.74 -2.91 -0.13
CA LEU A 93 18.64 -3.70 0.71
C LEU A 93 19.64 -4.41 -0.21
N ALA A 94 20.89 -4.56 0.24
CA ALA A 94 21.96 -5.12 -0.58
C ALA A 94 21.70 -6.59 -0.98
N ASP A 95 21.20 -7.39 -0.03
CA ASP A 95 21.19 -8.86 -0.17
C ASP A 95 19.79 -9.47 -0.33
N ARG A 96 18.73 -8.64 -0.43
CA ARG A 96 17.37 -9.16 -0.59
C ARG A 96 16.40 -8.14 -1.19
N ASP A 97 15.43 -8.66 -1.92
CA ASP A 97 14.26 -7.89 -2.32
C ASP A 97 13.29 -7.78 -1.13
N ARG A 98 13.09 -6.57 -0.64
CA ARG A 98 12.17 -6.31 0.48
C ARG A 98 10.70 -6.26 0.07
N HIS A 99 10.40 -6.19 -1.22
CA HIS A 99 9.04 -6.19 -1.75
C HIS A 99 8.56 -7.60 -2.08
N GLU A 100 9.46 -8.54 -2.32
CA GLU A 100 9.14 -9.93 -2.71
C GLU A 100 8.09 -10.62 -1.81
N PRO A 101 8.19 -10.60 -0.46
CA PRO A 101 7.18 -11.25 0.39
C PRO A 101 5.79 -10.62 0.26
N THR A 102 5.74 -9.33 -0.04
CA THR A 102 4.49 -8.58 -0.25
C THR A 102 3.92 -8.87 -1.64
N LEU A 103 4.78 -8.96 -2.66
CA LEU A 103 4.37 -9.32 -4.03
C LEU A 103 3.74 -10.72 -4.08
N ALA A 104 4.29 -11.68 -3.34
CA ALA A 104 3.75 -13.04 -3.25
C ALA A 104 2.32 -13.08 -2.66
N ILE A 105 1.94 -12.09 -1.85
CA ILE A 105 0.60 -11.99 -1.25
C ILE A 105 -0.35 -11.19 -2.14
N LEU A 106 0.12 -10.05 -2.65
CA LEU A 106 -0.71 -9.14 -3.44
C LEU A 106 -1.05 -9.73 -4.82
N GLY A 107 -0.10 -10.40 -5.46
CA GLY A 107 -0.25 -10.80 -6.87
C GLY A 107 -0.25 -9.59 -7.81
N GLY A 108 -0.90 -9.74 -8.97
CA GLY A 108 -0.98 -8.71 -10.00
C GLY A 108 0.29 -8.59 -10.86
N LYS A 109 0.28 -7.64 -11.80
CA LYS A 109 1.43 -7.37 -12.66
C LYS A 109 2.34 -6.34 -12.00
N ALA A 110 3.53 -6.78 -11.62
CA ALA A 110 4.52 -5.94 -10.96
C ALA A 110 5.59 -5.43 -11.93
N GLN A 111 5.96 -4.15 -11.80
CA GLN A 111 7.14 -3.57 -12.42
C GLN A 111 8.00 -2.92 -11.35
N GLN A 112 9.25 -3.37 -11.25
CA GLN A 112 10.22 -2.88 -10.28
C GLN A 112 11.28 -2.02 -10.95
N ARG A 113 11.68 -0.95 -10.28
CA ARG A 113 12.81 -0.10 -10.69
C ARG A 113 13.47 0.53 -9.48
N THR A 114 14.76 0.82 -9.59
CA THR A 114 15.44 1.71 -8.65
C THR A 114 15.39 3.13 -9.21
N THR A 115 14.98 4.09 -8.39
CA THR A 115 14.92 5.52 -8.74
C THR A 115 15.57 6.36 -7.64
N LYS A 116 15.71 7.66 -7.88
CA LYS A 116 16.19 8.62 -6.87
C LYS A 116 15.03 9.50 -6.42
N ILE A 117 14.76 9.51 -5.12
CA ILE A 117 13.80 10.41 -4.48
C ILE A 117 14.57 11.23 -3.45
N TYR A 118 14.57 12.56 -3.60
CA TYR A 118 15.38 13.47 -2.76
C TYR A 118 16.86 13.08 -2.67
N GLY A 119 17.45 12.66 -3.79
CA GLY A 119 18.85 12.23 -3.86
C GLY A 119 19.14 10.85 -3.27
N GLN A 120 18.17 10.22 -2.61
CA GLN A 120 18.32 8.88 -2.02
C GLN A 120 17.84 7.81 -3.00
N PRO A 121 18.56 6.67 -3.13
CA PRO A 121 18.09 5.54 -3.90
C PRO A 121 16.86 4.92 -3.23
N VAL A 122 15.82 4.70 -4.03
CA VAL A 122 14.56 4.08 -3.62
C VAL A 122 14.23 2.96 -4.59
N LEU A 123 13.99 1.78 -4.05
CA LEU A 123 13.32 0.69 -4.75
C LEU A 123 11.84 1.04 -4.88
N GLU A 124 11.36 1.20 -6.10
CA GLU A 124 9.95 1.42 -6.41
C GLU A 124 9.39 0.19 -7.13
N THR A 125 8.32 -0.39 -6.59
CA THR A 125 7.57 -1.46 -7.25
C THR A 125 6.13 -1.03 -7.45
N LYS A 126 5.70 -0.97 -8.70
CA LYS A 126 4.32 -0.68 -9.09
C LYS A 126 3.61 -1.98 -9.39
N ILE A 127 2.46 -2.18 -8.77
CA ILE A 127 1.62 -3.36 -8.91
C ILE A 127 0.29 -2.90 -9.48
N GLN A 128 -0.09 -3.45 -10.63
CA GLN A 128 -1.37 -3.21 -11.27
C GLN A 128 -2.22 -4.47 -11.18
N PHE A 129 -3.44 -4.31 -10.67
CA PHE A 129 -4.44 -5.36 -10.69
C PHE A 129 -5.27 -5.26 -11.97
N SER A 130 -5.74 -6.41 -12.47
CA SER A 130 -6.79 -6.46 -13.49
C SER A 130 -8.15 -6.64 -12.80
N GLU A 131 -9.24 -6.26 -13.46
CA GLU A 131 -10.60 -6.44 -12.93
C GLU A 131 -10.93 -7.91 -12.60
N ASN A 132 -10.21 -8.86 -13.21
CA ASN A 132 -10.38 -10.30 -13.02
C ASN A 132 -9.22 -10.94 -12.25
N VAL A 133 -9.21 -10.82 -10.93
CA VAL A 133 -8.50 -11.80 -10.10
C VAL A 133 -9.55 -12.49 -9.22
N PRO A 134 -9.97 -13.73 -9.54
CA PRO A 134 -10.81 -14.48 -8.62
C PRO A 134 -10.04 -14.65 -7.30
N PRO A 135 -10.72 -14.58 -6.14
CA PRO A 135 -10.06 -14.78 -4.86
C PRO A 135 -9.34 -16.15 -4.86
N PRO A 136 -8.18 -16.26 -4.21
CA PRO A 136 -7.50 -17.55 -4.08
C PRO A 136 -8.47 -18.54 -3.43
N GLN A 137 -8.76 -19.63 -4.13
CA GLN A 137 -9.58 -20.72 -3.59
C GLN A 137 -8.82 -21.30 -2.39
N LEU A 138 -9.40 -21.15 -1.20
CA LEU A 138 -8.95 -21.88 -0.02
C LEU A 138 -9.06 -23.38 -0.34
N PRO A 139 -8.07 -24.21 0.03
CA PRO A 139 -8.17 -25.65 -0.16
C PRO A 139 -9.41 -26.15 0.57
N SER A 140 -10.33 -26.73 -0.19
CA SER A 140 -11.48 -27.47 0.33
C SER A 140 -10.94 -28.54 1.28
N THR A 141 -11.21 -28.40 2.57
CA THR A 141 -11.15 -29.53 3.49
C THR A 141 -12.20 -30.53 3.05
N GLU A 142 -11.80 -31.50 2.23
CA GLU A 142 -12.56 -32.73 2.05
C GLU A 142 -12.64 -33.40 3.42
N ALA A 143 -13.85 -33.37 4.00
CA ALA A 143 -14.23 -34.29 5.05
C ALA A 143 -14.22 -35.69 4.41
N SER A 144 -13.30 -36.54 4.88
CA SER A 144 -13.34 -37.98 4.64
C SER A 144 -14.28 -38.67 5.65
N PRO A 145 -14.90 -39.80 5.26
CA PRO A 145 -16.14 -40.33 5.84
C PRO A 145 -16.03 -40.88 7.26
#